data_AF-A0A4T0X4S3-F1
#
_entry.id   AF-A0A4T0X4S3-F1
#
_cell.length_a   1.000
_cell.length_b   1.000
_cell.length_c   1.000
_cell.angle_alpha   90.00
_cell.angle_beta   90.00
_cell.angle_gamma   90.00
#
_symmetry.space_group_name_H-M   'P 1'
#
loop_
_entity.id
_entity.type
_entity.pdbx_description
1 polymer ?
#
loop_
_entity_poly.entity_id
_entity_poly.type
_entity_poly.pdbx_seq_one_letter_code
_entity_poly.pdbx_strand_id
1 'polypeptide(L)'
;MRSVIGRFGVGRFGKFGLNSIRRYSNGVIFQQKVVKSLPWYGIGTLATFIGLAVGVTKVYSDDLETVVVSSKVSPFPVHIKSPLIESSTLIGHGIREVSFLRMQVYALGLYIADSDKQLVSKVLHSKFLESFYEKPIGELTPPCEGDNERHSINVHSALNDKNISTILIDSLLDAGVRFSARICAIRNTDLSHLRDGFVRTICNNPNYSKLLHDPEREAEAERIVAGLDELRAVFNSAPRGKTKKNEIVFVELCQEGALRVVAGTKELGIVHEPLVGRLLFEGYLSAEKPLVPRVQQGCAESLSHLV
;
A
#
# COMPACT_ATOMS: atom_id res chain seq x y z
N MET A 1 -45.44 -25.42 41.17
CA MET A 1 -44.20 -25.24 41.96
C MET A 1 -43.06 -25.82 41.12
N ARG A 2 -41.99 -25.15 40.70
CA ARG A 2 -41.45 -23.82 40.91
C ARG A 2 -40.79 -23.38 39.59
N SER A 3 -40.99 -22.12 39.25
CA SER A 3 -40.21 -21.35 38.28
C SER A 3 -38.80 -21.12 38.82
N VAL A 4 -37.79 -21.12 37.94
CA VAL A 4 -36.52 -20.41 38.18
C VAL A 4 -36.17 -19.60 36.95
N ILE A 5 -36.30 -18.29 37.17
CA ILE A 5 -35.96 -17.16 36.33
C ILE A 5 -34.44 -16.94 36.38
N GLY A 6 -33.80 -16.89 35.22
CA GLY A 6 -32.41 -16.43 35.05
C GLY A 6 -32.38 -14.99 34.57
N ARG A 7 -31.88 -14.09 35.42
CA ARG A 7 -31.86 -12.62 35.28
C ARG A 7 -31.02 -12.11 34.11
N PHE A 8 -31.57 -11.09 33.45
CA PHE A 8 -30.88 -10.11 32.61
C PHE A 8 -29.75 -9.39 33.37
N GLY A 9 -28.55 -9.40 32.79
CA GLY A 9 -27.43 -8.53 33.18
C GLY A 9 -27.28 -7.41 32.17
N VAL A 10 -27.57 -6.18 32.61
CA VAL A 10 -27.40 -4.94 31.85
C VAL A 10 -25.90 -4.59 31.81
N GLY A 11 -25.29 -4.70 30.63
CA GLY A 11 -23.92 -4.26 30.37
C GLY A 11 -23.87 -2.73 30.25
N ARG A 12 -23.18 -2.09 31.18
CA ARG A 12 -22.97 -0.63 31.24
C ARG A 12 -22.05 -0.19 30.10
N PHE A 13 -22.49 0.81 29.36
CA PHE A 13 -21.74 1.54 28.34
C PHE A 13 -20.41 2.09 28.90
N GLY A 14 -19.30 1.60 28.37
CA GLY A 14 -17.99 2.24 28.48
C GLY A 14 -17.82 3.23 27.33
N LYS A 15 -17.70 4.52 27.67
CA LYS A 15 -17.45 5.62 26.74
C LYS A 15 -16.16 5.35 25.94
N PHE A 16 -16.26 5.27 24.62
CA PHE A 16 -15.11 5.35 23.73
C PHE A 16 -14.49 6.75 23.84
N GLY A 17 -13.25 6.80 24.33
CA GLY A 17 -12.48 8.03 24.46
C GLY A 17 -12.08 8.55 23.08
N LEU A 18 -12.19 9.87 22.92
CA LEU A 18 -11.71 10.62 21.78
C LEU A 18 -10.24 10.30 21.47
N ASN A 19 -9.94 10.02 20.19
CA ASN A 19 -8.59 9.97 19.68
C ASN A 19 -7.91 11.33 19.90
N SER A 20 -6.89 11.34 20.75
CA SER A 20 -6.08 12.53 21.00
C SER A 20 -5.12 12.76 19.83
N ILE A 21 -5.30 13.84 19.08
CA ILE A 21 -4.25 14.43 18.26
C ILE A 21 -3.16 14.91 19.23
N ARG A 22 -2.01 14.24 19.28
CA ARG A 22 -0.84 14.70 20.06
C ARG A 22 0.10 15.48 19.15
N ARG A 23 0.18 16.80 19.36
CA ARG A 23 1.37 17.58 18.98
C ARG A 23 2.48 17.24 19.97
N TYR A 24 3.56 16.62 19.50
CA TYR A 24 4.75 16.44 20.32
C TYR A 24 5.68 17.65 20.14
N SER A 25 5.87 18.40 21.22
CA SER A 25 7.03 19.28 21.42
C SER A 25 7.94 18.56 22.40
N ASN A 26 9.06 18.03 21.91
CA ASN A 26 10.11 17.49 22.78
C ASN A 26 11.41 18.25 22.50
N GLY A 27 11.74 19.18 23.39
CA GLY A 27 13.11 19.66 23.56
C GLY A 27 13.96 18.52 24.13
N VAL A 28 15.14 18.30 23.56
CA VAL A 28 16.11 17.33 24.07
C VAL A 28 17.32 18.08 24.63
N ILE A 29 17.57 17.83 25.91
CA ILE A 29 18.75 18.25 26.67
C ILE A 29 19.97 17.48 26.15
N PHE A 30 21.02 18.23 25.81
CA PHE A 30 22.30 17.71 25.31
C PHE A 30 23.17 17.25 26.48
N GLN A 31 23.62 15.99 26.47
CA GLN A 31 24.74 15.52 27.31
C GLN A 31 25.94 15.25 26.40
N GLN A 32 26.90 16.17 26.44
CA GLN A 32 28.14 16.15 25.68
C GLN A 32 29.18 15.33 26.44
N LYS A 33 29.54 14.15 25.95
CA LYS A 33 30.74 13.44 26.44
C LYS A 33 31.95 13.93 25.67
N VAL A 34 32.64 14.92 26.23
CA VAL A 34 33.95 15.39 25.76
C VAL A 34 35.00 14.37 26.19
N VAL A 35 35.59 13.65 25.23
CA VAL A 35 36.82 12.90 25.47
C VAL A 35 37.98 13.85 25.20
N LYS A 36 38.69 14.25 26.26
CA LYS A 36 39.93 15.04 26.16
C LYS A 36 41.10 14.11 25.81
N SER A 37 41.87 14.51 24.80
CA SER A 37 43.15 13.92 24.40
C SER A 37 44.34 14.69 24.99
N LEU A 38 45.50 14.00 25.12
CA LEU A 38 46.89 14.36 24.71
C LEU A 38 47.96 13.76 25.66
N PRO A 39 49.27 13.65 25.29
CA PRO A 39 49.88 13.23 24.00
C PRO A 39 51.14 12.34 24.19
N TRP A 40 51.65 11.68 23.13
CA TRP A 40 53.10 11.70 22.82
C TRP A 40 53.38 11.37 21.35
N TYR A 41 54.41 12.03 20.83
CA TYR A 41 54.81 12.18 19.42
C TYR A 41 55.36 10.91 18.76
N GLY A 42 55.01 10.73 17.48
CA GLY A 42 55.67 9.84 16.53
C GLY A 42 55.40 10.30 15.11
N ILE A 43 56.44 10.75 14.44
CA ILE A 43 56.49 11.47 13.15
C ILE A 43 56.05 10.55 11.99
N GLY A 44 55.25 11.08 11.05
CA GLY A 44 55.10 10.48 9.72
C GLY A 44 53.83 10.86 8.96
N THR A 45 53.95 11.86 8.08
CA THR A 45 53.07 12.15 6.91
C THR A 45 51.57 12.28 7.16
N LEU A 46 51.09 13.53 7.20
CA LEU A 46 49.67 13.89 7.20
C LEU A 46 49.07 13.61 5.81
N ALA A 47 48.51 12.42 5.60
CA ALA A 47 47.59 12.18 4.51
C ALA A 47 46.30 12.94 4.82
N THR A 48 46.01 13.98 4.03
CA THR A 48 44.74 14.73 4.12
C THR A 48 43.61 13.82 3.64
N PHE A 49 43.12 12.96 4.52
CA PHE A 49 41.86 12.26 4.32
C PHE A 49 40.75 13.31 4.42
N ILE A 50 40.33 13.85 3.27
CA ILE A 50 39.02 14.46 3.14
C ILE A 50 38.02 13.31 3.25
N GLY A 51 37.67 12.96 4.49
CA GLY A 51 36.53 12.12 4.79
C GLY A 51 35.29 12.90 4.40
N LEU A 52 34.86 12.76 3.15
CA LEU A 52 33.52 13.16 2.74
C LEU A 52 32.56 12.17 3.40
N ALA A 53 32.21 12.45 4.65
CA ALA A 53 31.11 11.79 5.32
C ALA A 53 29.83 12.22 4.60
N VAL A 54 29.43 11.45 3.58
CA VAL A 54 28.08 11.49 3.04
C VAL A 54 27.18 10.89 4.12
N GLY A 55 26.89 11.70 5.14
CA GLY A 55 25.75 11.48 5.99
C GLY A 55 24.53 11.53 5.10
N VAL A 56 23.87 10.38 4.89
CA VAL A 56 22.53 10.36 4.33
C VAL A 56 21.61 10.96 5.39
N THR A 57 21.60 12.29 5.47
CA THR A 57 20.53 13.01 6.13
C THR A 57 19.27 12.68 5.35
N LYS A 58 18.39 11.89 5.95
CA LYS A 58 17.00 11.76 5.50
C LYS A 58 16.43 13.18 5.51
N VAL A 59 16.40 13.83 4.35
CA VAL A 59 15.66 15.08 4.17
C VAL A 59 14.19 14.69 4.11
N TYR A 60 13.58 14.49 5.27
CA TYR A 60 12.14 14.50 5.43
C TYR A 60 11.85 15.63 6.41
N SER A 61 11.26 16.71 5.91
CA SER A 61 10.84 17.86 6.69
C SER A 61 9.89 17.44 7.81
N ASP A 62 10.02 18.07 8.99
CA ASP A 62 9.30 17.75 10.24
C ASP A 62 7.76 17.93 10.20
N ASP A 63 7.18 18.38 9.08
CA ASP A 63 5.75 18.68 8.95
C ASP A 63 4.94 17.68 8.10
N LEU A 64 5.45 16.47 7.85
CA LEU A 64 4.69 15.47 7.11
C LEU A 64 3.63 14.82 8.02
N GLU A 65 2.36 14.92 7.63
CA GLU A 65 1.30 14.11 8.22
C GLU A 65 1.63 12.63 8.00
N THR A 66 1.63 11.83 9.08
CA THR A 66 2.02 10.43 9.01
C THR A 66 1.10 9.52 9.82
N VAL A 67 1.06 8.25 9.42
CA VAL A 67 0.31 7.18 10.07
C VAL A 67 1.27 6.10 10.59
N VAL A 68 1.13 5.74 11.86
CA VAL A 68 1.90 4.64 12.47
C VAL A 68 1.23 3.30 12.14
N VAL A 69 1.84 2.54 11.24
CA VAL A 69 1.34 1.21 10.85
C VAL A 69 1.87 0.10 11.76
N SER A 70 3.14 0.20 12.16
CA SER A 70 3.80 -0.71 13.10
C SER A 70 4.90 0.03 13.83
N SER A 71 5.16 -0.31 15.09
CA SER A 71 6.28 0.23 15.87
C SER A 71 7.66 -0.19 15.36
N LYS A 72 7.72 -1.17 14.45
CA LYS A 72 8.97 -1.74 13.90
C LYS A 72 9.44 -1.09 12.61
N VAL A 73 8.66 -0.18 12.02
CA VAL A 73 8.99 0.53 10.78
C VAL A 73 8.73 2.02 10.94
N SER A 74 9.33 2.83 10.07
CA SER A 74 9.02 4.27 10.06
C SER A 74 7.54 4.50 9.73
N PRO A 75 6.88 5.51 10.33
CA PRO A 75 5.53 5.93 9.96
C PRO A 75 5.38 6.17 8.46
N PHE A 76 4.18 5.93 7.95
CA PHE A 76 3.88 6.13 6.54
C PHE A 76 3.38 7.56 6.34
N PRO A 77 3.96 8.32 5.41
CA PRO A 77 3.45 9.64 5.11
C PRO A 77 2.04 9.54 4.50
N VAL A 78 1.14 10.45 4.85
CA VAL A 78 -0.18 10.56 4.20
C VAL A 78 -0.02 11.07 2.78
N HIS A 79 0.92 12.00 2.55
CA HIS A 79 1.28 12.50 1.23
C HIS A 79 2.75 12.21 0.92
N ILE A 80 3.02 11.65 -0.24
CA ILE A 80 4.38 11.30 -0.67
C ILE A 80 4.60 11.71 -2.11
N LYS A 81 5.76 12.32 -2.39
CA LYS A 81 6.23 12.57 -3.76
C LYS A 81 7.46 11.73 -4.04
N SER A 82 8.60 11.98 -3.37
CA SER A 82 9.80 11.16 -3.56
C SER A 82 9.70 9.84 -2.77
N PRO A 83 10.04 8.67 -3.38
CA PRO A 83 10.68 8.47 -4.68
C PRO A 83 9.71 8.11 -5.83
N LEU A 84 8.41 8.38 -5.65
CA LEU A 84 7.39 8.16 -6.67
C LEU A 84 7.53 9.18 -7.81
N ILE A 85 6.90 8.86 -8.95
CA ILE A 85 6.85 9.76 -10.10
C ILE A 85 6.03 11.02 -9.77
N GLU A 86 4.85 10.82 -9.18
CA GLU A 86 3.88 11.88 -8.87
C GLU A 86 3.57 11.95 -7.38
N SER A 87 3.11 13.13 -6.94
CA SER A 87 2.53 13.27 -5.61
C SER A 87 1.33 12.33 -5.46
N SER A 88 1.33 11.56 -4.37
CA SER A 88 0.34 10.53 -4.11
C SER A 88 -0.12 10.56 -2.67
N THR A 89 -1.39 10.21 -2.45
CA THR A 89 -2.03 10.19 -1.13
C THR A 89 -2.29 8.76 -0.67
N LEU A 90 -2.01 8.47 0.60
CA LEU A 90 -2.26 7.18 1.23
C LEU A 90 -3.77 6.92 1.30
N ILE A 91 -4.22 5.82 0.71
CA ILE A 91 -5.62 5.39 0.68
C ILE A 91 -5.88 4.12 1.49
N GLY A 92 -4.84 3.39 1.90
CA GLY A 92 -5.02 2.22 2.75
C GLY A 92 -3.70 1.72 3.30
N HIS A 93 -3.71 1.16 4.51
CA HIS A 93 -2.48 0.65 5.12
C HIS A 93 -2.74 -0.51 6.09
N GLY A 94 -1.72 -1.35 6.31
CA GLY A 94 -1.83 -2.50 7.18
C GLY A 94 -0.55 -3.32 7.26
N ILE A 95 -0.64 -4.49 7.89
CA ILE A 95 0.48 -5.41 8.06
C ILE A 95 0.12 -6.72 7.37
N ARG A 96 1.03 -7.23 6.54
CA ARG A 96 0.94 -8.58 6.01
C ARG A 96 1.36 -9.58 7.07
N GLU A 97 0.48 -10.54 7.32
CA GLU A 97 0.73 -11.68 8.19
C GLU A 97 0.78 -12.97 7.38
N VAL A 98 1.60 -13.93 7.83
CA VAL A 98 1.67 -15.29 7.29
C VAL A 98 1.41 -16.31 8.41
N SER A 99 0.80 -17.45 8.02
CA SER A 99 0.48 -18.62 8.85
C SER A 99 -0.49 -18.38 10.03
N PHE A 100 -0.87 -19.47 10.72
CA PHE A 100 -1.75 -19.44 11.90
C PHE A 100 -1.16 -18.64 13.06
N LEU A 101 0.17 -18.53 13.14
CA LEU A 101 0.87 -17.77 14.18
C LEU A 101 0.88 -16.26 13.94
N ARG A 102 0.18 -15.77 12.90
CA ARG A 102 0.05 -14.34 12.56
C ARG A 102 1.41 -13.64 12.49
N MET A 103 2.36 -14.30 11.83
CA MET A 103 3.71 -13.79 11.72
C MET A 103 3.72 -12.57 10.79
N GLN A 104 4.00 -11.40 11.36
CA GLN A 104 4.13 -10.15 10.61
C GLN A 104 5.38 -10.16 9.73
N VAL A 105 5.21 -9.91 8.44
CA VAL A 105 6.28 -9.93 7.43
C VAL A 105 6.67 -8.53 7.00
N TYR A 106 5.68 -7.73 6.57
CA TYR A 106 5.89 -6.35 6.13
C TYR A 106 4.67 -5.48 6.44
N ALA A 107 4.90 -4.18 6.60
CA ALA A 107 3.86 -3.17 6.53
C ALA A 107 3.63 -2.77 5.06
N LEU A 108 2.38 -2.60 4.67
CA LEU A 108 1.93 -2.23 3.32
C LEU A 108 1.10 -0.95 3.40
N GLY A 109 1.38 -0.01 2.50
CA GLY A 109 0.57 1.19 2.29
C GLY A 109 0.27 1.34 0.80
N LEU A 110 -0.98 1.54 0.45
CA LEU A 110 -1.42 1.87 -0.90
C LEU A 110 -1.67 3.36 -1.02
N TYR A 111 -1.23 3.92 -2.13
CA TYR A 111 -1.36 5.31 -2.47
C TYR A 111 -2.04 5.44 -3.83
N ILE A 112 -2.75 6.55 -4.03
CA ILE A 112 -3.29 6.98 -5.32
C ILE A 112 -2.59 8.24 -5.79
N ALA A 113 -2.30 8.35 -7.08
CA ALA A 113 -1.78 9.59 -7.66
C ALA A 113 -2.79 10.73 -7.46
N ASP A 114 -2.32 11.88 -6.98
CA ASP A 114 -3.20 13.00 -6.62
C ASP A 114 -3.98 13.54 -7.81
N SER A 115 -3.37 13.54 -9.00
CA SER A 115 -4.01 13.96 -10.26
C SER A 115 -5.16 13.05 -10.70
N ASP A 116 -5.22 11.81 -10.20
CA ASP A 116 -6.16 10.80 -10.70
C ASP A 116 -7.42 10.73 -9.82
N LYS A 117 -7.46 11.45 -8.69
CA LYS A 117 -8.62 11.50 -7.78
C LYS A 117 -9.90 11.95 -8.47
N GLN A 118 -9.83 12.91 -9.39
CA GLN A 118 -11.00 13.34 -10.17
C GLN A 118 -11.46 12.27 -11.17
N LEU A 119 -10.55 11.44 -11.66
CA LEU A 119 -10.88 10.33 -12.54
C LEU A 119 -11.65 9.24 -11.77
N VAL A 120 -11.31 8.98 -10.51
CA VAL A 120 -12.08 8.07 -9.64
C VAL A 120 -13.56 8.48 -9.57
N SER A 121 -13.84 9.76 -9.28
CA SER A 121 -15.22 10.29 -9.26
C SER A 121 -15.93 10.12 -10.59
N LYS A 122 -15.22 10.33 -11.72
CA LYS A 122 -15.78 10.13 -13.06
C LYS A 122 -16.07 8.68 -13.37
N VAL A 123 -15.23 7.74 -12.95
CA VAL A 123 -15.38 6.31 -13.24
C VAL A 123 -16.45 5.67 -12.36
N LEU A 124 -16.49 6.02 -11.08
CA LEU A 124 -17.40 5.42 -10.11
C LEU A 124 -18.74 6.16 -9.97
N HIS A 125 -19.15 6.94 -10.97
CA HIS A 125 -20.33 7.80 -10.90
C HIS A 125 -21.65 7.03 -10.69
N SER A 126 -22.67 7.68 -10.12
CA SER A 126 -23.93 7.03 -9.69
C SER A 126 -24.63 6.18 -10.76
N LYS A 127 -24.71 6.65 -12.01
CA LYS A 127 -25.34 5.91 -13.12
C LYS A 127 -24.61 4.59 -13.44
N PHE A 128 -23.29 4.55 -13.27
CA PHE A 128 -22.51 3.33 -13.45
C PHE A 128 -22.87 2.32 -12.36
N LEU A 129 -23.03 2.77 -11.11
CA LEU A 129 -23.37 1.90 -9.98
C LEU A 129 -24.79 1.36 -10.02
N GLU A 130 -25.76 2.16 -10.48
CA GLU A 130 -27.16 1.73 -10.65
C GLU A 130 -27.29 0.52 -11.58
N SER A 131 -26.33 0.30 -12.49
CA SER A 131 -26.33 -0.87 -13.39
C SER A 131 -26.09 -2.21 -12.68
N PHE A 132 -25.54 -2.21 -11.45
CA PHE A 132 -25.19 -3.43 -10.72
C PHE A 132 -26.25 -3.90 -9.73
N TYR A 133 -27.31 -3.12 -9.49
CA TYR A 133 -28.34 -3.44 -8.51
C TYR A 133 -29.72 -3.48 -9.16
N GLU A 134 -30.44 -4.59 -8.99
CA GLU A 134 -31.82 -4.77 -9.51
C GLU A 134 -32.82 -3.83 -8.82
N LYS A 135 -32.52 -3.41 -7.59
CA LYS A 135 -33.30 -2.44 -6.81
C LYS A 135 -32.52 -1.14 -6.66
N PRO A 136 -33.19 0.03 -6.66
CA PRO A 136 -32.53 1.29 -6.37
C PRO A 136 -31.80 1.18 -5.02
N ILE A 137 -30.51 1.49 -5.01
CA ILE A 137 -29.64 1.34 -3.82
C ILE A 137 -30.21 2.08 -2.59
N GLY A 138 -31.08 3.07 -2.83
CA GLY A 138 -31.85 3.78 -1.80
C GLY A 138 -32.65 2.94 -0.81
N GLU A 139 -33.10 1.76 -1.21
CA GLU A 139 -33.83 0.85 -0.32
C GLU A 139 -32.90 0.05 0.61
N LEU A 140 -31.60 -0.03 0.27
CA LEU A 140 -30.58 -0.76 1.02
C LEU A 140 -29.73 0.16 1.91
N THR A 141 -29.76 1.47 1.66
CA THR A 141 -29.02 2.48 2.42
C THR A 141 -29.80 3.06 3.60
N PRO A 142 -29.14 3.40 4.72
CA PRO A 142 -29.73 4.20 5.78
C PRO A 142 -30.28 5.53 5.23
N PRO A 143 -31.26 6.18 5.89
CA PRO A 143 -31.66 7.55 5.57
C PRO A 143 -30.43 8.46 5.69
N CYS A 144 -30.05 9.13 4.60
CA CYS A 144 -28.92 10.06 4.52
C CYS A 144 -29.40 11.40 3.95
N GLU A 145 -28.76 12.49 4.38
CA GLU A 145 -29.16 13.86 4.02
C GLU A 145 -28.32 14.33 2.82
N GLY A 146 -28.74 13.94 1.62
CA GLY A 146 -28.22 14.48 0.35
C GLY A 146 -27.69 13.43 -0.64
N ASP A 147 -27.75 13.79 -1.93
CA ASP A 147 -27.45 12.87 -3.03
C ASP A 147 -25.97 12.41 -3.05
N ASN A 148 -25.04 13.28 -2.65
CA ASN A 148 -23.60 12.97 -2.61
C ASN A 148 -23.24 12.02 -1.47
N GLU A 149 -23.79 12.22 -0.27
CA GLU A 149 -23.57 11.33 0.87
C GLU A 149 -24.08 9.93 0.56
N ARG A 150 -25.26 9.85 -0.06
CA ARG A 150 -25.83 8.59 -0.55
C ARG A 150 -24.95 7.93 -1.62
N HIS A 151 -24.39 8.71 -2.55
CA HIS A 151 -23.49 8.17 -3.56
C HIS A 151 -22.24 7.55 -2.93
N SER A 152 -21.57 8.27 -2.03
CA SER A 152 -20.39 7.79 -1.30
C SER A 152 -20.68 6.49 -0.55
N ILE A 153 -21.81 6.40 0.17
CA ILE A 153 -22.22 5.17 0.88
C ILE A 153 -22.43 4.01 -0.10
N ASN A 154 -23.08 4.24 -1.25
CA ASN A 154 -23.31 3.20 -2.24
C ASN A 154 -21.99 2.66 -2.80
N VAL A 155 -21.05 3.57 -3.12
CA VAL A 155 -19.72 3.23 -3.62
C VAL A 155 -18.97 2.42 -2.57
N HIS A 156 -19.04 2.84 -1.31
CA HIS A 156 -18.44 2.13 -0.19
C HIS A 156 -18.98 0.70 -0.06
N SER A 157 -20.30 0.53 -0.10
CA SER A 157 -20.93 -0.80 -0.05
C SER A 157 -20.51 -1.67 -1.24
N ALA A 158 -20.48 -1.10 -2.45
CA ALA A 158 -20.11 -1.80 -3.67
C ALA A 158 -18.62 -2.23 -3.67
N LEU A 159 -17.72 -1.38 -3.17
CA LEU A 159 -16.29 -1.70 -3.02
C LEU A 159 -16.01 -2.75 -1.94
N ASN A 160 -16.95 -2.99 -1.02
CA ASN A 160 -16.87 -4.07 -0.04
C ASN A 160 -17.59 -5.36 -0.47
N ASP A 161 -18.35 -5.33 -1.57
CA ASP A 161 -18.95 -6.51 -2.16
C ASP A 161 -17.91 -7.28 -2.98
N LYS A 162 -17.81 -8.60 -2.78
CA LYS A 162 -16.77 -9.44 -3.40
C LYS A 162 -16.83 -9.45 -4.94
N ASN A 163 -18.03 -9.43 -5.51
CA ASN A 163 -18.21 -9.52 -6.95
C ASN A 163 -18.15 -8.14 -7.58
N ILE A 164 -18.83 -7.16 -6.98
CA ILE A 164 -18.92 -5.80 -7.52
C ILE A 164 -17.58 -5.07 -7.39
N SER A 165 -16.87 -5.22 -6.27
CA SER A 165 -15.55 -4.59 -6.10
C SER A 165 -14.56 -4.97 -7.19
N THR A 166 -14.60 -6.22 -7.68
CA THR A 166 -13.75 -6.64 -8.79
C THR A 166 -14.04 -5.80 -10.04
N ILE A 167 -15.31 -5.60 -10.38
CA ILE A 167 -15.72 -4.81 -11.55
C ILE A 167 -15.34 -3.32 -11.39
N LEU A 168 -15.56 -2.75 -10.20
CA LEU A 168 -15.25 -1.34 -9.95
C LEU A 168 -13.74 -1.08 -10.01
N ILE A 169 -12.95 -1.94 -9.38
CA ILE A 169 -11.49 -1.83 -9.41
C ILE A 169 -10.98 -2.05 -10.83
N ASP A 170 -11.53 -3.01 -11.57
CA ASP A 170 -11.18 -3.24 -12.98
C ASP A 170 -11.43 -1.99 -13.83
N SER A 171 -12.56 -1.33 -13.60
CA SER A 171 -12.91 -0.06 -14.28
C SER A 171 -11.95 1.08 -13.95
N LEU A 172 -11.47 1.17 -12.70
CA LEU A 172 -10.45 2.16 -12.31
C LEU A 172 -9.11 1.86 -13.00
N LEU A 173 -8.72 0.59 -13.07
CA LEU A 173 -7.47 0.16 -13.71
C LEU A 173 -7.54 0.40 -15.24
N ASP A 174 -8.68 0.10 -15.88
CA ASP A 174 -8.92 0.37 -17.30
C ASP A 174 -8.93 1.86 -17.64
N ALA A 175 -9.46 2.69 -16.74
CA ALA A 175 -9.38 4.13 -16.87
C ALA A 175 -7.95 4.67 -16.72
N GLY A 176 -7.00 3.84 -16.26
CA GLY A 176 -5.60 4.23 -16.07
C GLY A 176 -5.34 4.94 -14.74
N VAL A 177 -6.17 4.72 -13.71
CA VAL A 177 -5.92 5.27 -12.37
C VAL A 177 -4.64 4.66 -11.80
N ARG A 178 -3.68 5.53 -11.46
CA ARG A 178 -2.37 5.10 -10.98
C ARG A 178 -2.36 4.90 -9.47
N PHE A 179 -1.80 3.77 -9.07
CA PHE A 179 -1.64 3.36 -7.68
C PHE A 179 -0.18 3.06 -7.36
N SER A 180 0.19 3.16 -6.09
CA SER A 180 1.53 2.79 -5.64
C SER A 180 1.46 1.99 -4.34
N ALA A 181 2.21 0.91 -4.27
CA ALA A 181 2.38 0.11 -3.07
C ALA A 181 3.73 0.43 -2.42
N ARG A 182 3.70 0.84 -1.14
CA ARG A 182 4.87 0.99 -0.27
C ARG A 182 4.98 -0.23 0.64
N ILE A 183 6.05 -0.99 0.50
CA ILE A 183 6.37 -2.17 1.31
C ILE A 183 7.53 -1.84 2.23
N CYS A 184 7.33 -2.00 3.54
CA CYS A 184 8.38 -1.83 4.55
C CYS A 184 8.53 -3.13 5.34
N ALA A 185 9.69 -3.80 5.22
CA ALA A 185 9.89 -5.07 5.89
C ALA A 185 9.91 -4.89 7.43
N ILE A 186 9.14 -5.73 8.14
CA ILE A 186 9.11 -5.78 9.60
C ILE A 186 10.13 -6.81 10.13
N ARG A 187 10.50 -7.76 9.28
CA ARG A 187 11.51 -8.79 9.50
C ARG A 187 12.52 -8.74 8.36
N ASN A 188 13.65 -9.41 8.54
CA ASN A 188 14.67 -9.60 7.52
C ASN A 188 14.06 -10.21 6.24
N THR A 189 13.68 -9.35 5.30
CA THR A 189 13.22 -9.70 3.97
C THR A 189 14.16 -9.03 2.97
N ASP A 190 14.53 -9.78 1.94
CA ASP A 190 15.32 -9.27 0.82
C ASP A 190 14.45 -9.15 -0.44
N LEU A 191 15.03 -8.56 -1.47
CA LEU A 191 14.36 -8.33 -2.75
C LEU A 191 13.94 -9.63 -3.45
N SER A 192 14.68 -10.72 -3.29
CA SER A 192 14.32 -12.02 -3.87
C SER A 192 13.02 -12.56 -3.26
N HIS A 193 12.86 -12.45 -1.93
CA HIS A 193 11.63 -12.86 -1.26
C HIS A 193 10.44 -11.97 -1.65
N LEU A 194 10.66 -10.65 -1.80
CA LEU A 194 9.61 -9.74 -2.25
C LEU A 194 9.20 -10.04 -3.70
N ARG A 195 10.15 -10.21 -4.62
CA ARG A 195 9.94 -10.63 -6.01
C ARG A 195 9.06 -11.88 -6.07
N ASP A 196 9.45 -12.93 -5.34
CA ASP A 196 8.71 -14.20 -5.35
C ASP A 196 7.31 -14.04 -4.75
N GLY A 197 7.15 -13.16 -3.77
CA GLY A 197 5.86 -12.77 -3.21
C GLY A 197 4.94 -12.05 -4.21
N PHE A 198 5.49 -11.15 -5.03
CA PHE A 198 4.74 -10.46 -6.09
C PHE A 198 4.35 -11.41 -7.21
N VAL A 199 5.30 -12.21 -7.71
CA VAL A 199 5.03 -13.25 -8.72
C VAL A 199 3.93 -14.18 -8.24
N ARG A 200 4.01 -14.66 -7.00
CA ARG A 200 2.97 -15.53 -6.42
C ARG A 200 1.62 -14.83 -6.29
N THR A 201 1.62 -13.55 -5.95
CA THR A 201 0.37 -12.76 -5.88
C THR A 201 -0.32 -12.71 -7.24
N ILE A 202 0.44 -12.44 -8.30
CA ILE A 202 -0.05 -12.40 -9.67
C ILE A 202 -0.55 -13.79 -10.11
N CYS A 203 0.25 -14.84 -9.91
CA CYS A 203 -0.14 -16.20 -10.32
C CYS A 203 -1.36 -16.74 -9.55
N ASN A 204 -1.59 -16.28 -8.32
CA ASN A 204 -2.76 -16.67 -7.53
C ASN A 204 -4.02 -15.86 -7.87
N ASN A 205 -3.91 -14.84 -8.72
CA ASN A 205 -5.08 -14.10 -9.18
C ASN A 205 -5.94 -15.03 -10.07
N PRO A 206 -7.26 -15.16 -9.83
CA PRO A 206 -8.13 -15.98 -10.66
C PRO A 206 -8.06 -15.65 -12.16
N ASN A 207 -7.86 -14.38 -12.51
CA ASN A 207 -7.75 -13.93 -13.90
C ASN A 207 -6.47 -14.45 -14.57
N TYR A 208 -5.39 -14.71 -13.82
CA TYR A 208 -4.17 -15.33 -14.36
C TYR A 208 -4.43 -16.76 -14.84
N SER A 209 -5.08 -17.58 -13.99
CA SER A 209 -5.41 -18.97 -14.35
C SER A 209 -6.38 -19.02 -15.54
N LYS A 210 -7.41 -18.17 -15.54
CA LYS A 210 -8.34 -18.04 -16.69
C LYS A 210 -7.61 -17.68 -17.98
N LEU A 211 -6.71 -16.70 -17.92
CA LEU A 211 -5.92 -16.26 -19.06
C LEU A 211 -5.06 -17.38 -19.67
N LEU A 212 -4.39 -18.17 -18.83
CA LEU A 212 -3.52 -19.25 -19.30
C LEU A 212 -4.27 -20.45 -19.88
N HIS A 213 -5.55 -20.63 -19.54
CA HIS A 213 -6.36 -21.77 -19.96
C HIS A 213 -7.37 -21.42 -21.05
N ASP A 214 -7.38 -20.17 -21.52
CA ASP A 214 -8.25 -19.69 -22.59
C ASP A 214 -7.53 -19.79 -23.95
N PRO A 215 -7.93 -20.72 -24.84
CA PRO A 215 -7.29 -20.88 -26.14
C PRO A 215 -7.39 -19.64 -27.04
N GLU A 216 -8.39 -18.78 -26.83
CA GLU A 216 -8.56 -17.56 -27.63
C GLU A 216 -7.58 -16.45 -27.21
N ARG A 217 -6.91 -16.61 -26.06
CA ARG A 217 -6.04 -15.59 -25.45
C ARG A 217 -4.59 -16.05 -25.31
N GLU A 218 -4.16 -17.02 -26.11
CA GLU A 218 -2.80 -17.57 -26.10
C GLU A 218 -1.71 -16.48 -26.21
N ALA A 219 -1.90 -15.50 -27.10
CA ALA A 219 -0.96 -14.38 -27.25
C ALA A 219 -0.87 -13.50 -25.98
N GLU A 220 -1.96 -13.34 -25.24
CA GLU A 220 -1.94 -12.62 -23.96
C GLU A 220 -1.28 -13.46 -22.85
N ALA A 221 -1.52 -14.77 -22.86
CA ALA A 221 -0.89 -15.73 -21.95
C ALA A 221 0.64 -15.74 -22.11
N GLU A 222 1.15 -15.72 -23.33
CA GLU A 222 2.60 -15.60 -23.60
C GLU A 222 3.16 -14.28 -23.07
N ARG A 223 2.46 -13.17 -23.31
CA ARG A 223 2.87 -11.83 -22.84
C ARG A 223 2.96 -11.75 -21.32
N ILE A 224 1.96 -12.25 -20.58
CA ILE A 224 2.02 -12.22 -19.11
C ILE A 224 3.17 -13.09 -18.57
N VAL A 225 3.48 -14.23 -19.19
CA VAL A 225 4.61 -15.07 -18.79
C VAL A 225 5.93 -14.32 -19.01
N ALA A 226 6.11 -13.69 -20.18
CA ALA A 226 7.26 -12.84 -20.46
C ALA A 226 7.36 -11.65 -19.49
N GLY A 227 6.23 -11.01 -19.16
CA GLY A 227 6.16 -9.93 -18.16
C GLY A 227 6.56 -10.38 -16.76
N LEU A 228 6.22 -11.60 -16.35
CA LEU A 228 6.69 -12.16 -15.08
C LEU A 228 8.20 -12.41 -15.07
N ASP A 229 8.79 -12.78 -16.21
CA ASP A 229 10.25 -12.89 -16.34
C ASP A 229 10.94 -11.53 -16.32
N GLU A 230 10.34 -10.51 -16.93
CA GLU A 230 10.79 -9.13 -16.84
C GLU A 230 10.74 -8.62 -15.38
N LEU A 231 9.64 -8.89 -14.66
CA LEU A 231 9.54 -8.59 -13.23
C LEU A 231 10.68 -9.26 -12.44
N ARG A 232 11.00 -10.53 -12.73
CA ARG A 232 12.14 -11.21 -12.08
C ARG A 232 13.46 -10.52 -12.41
N ALA A 233 13.66 -10.13 -13.67
CA ALA A 233 14.87 -9.43 -14.12
C ALA A 233 15.04 -8.07 -13.43
N VAL A 234 13.96 -7.30 -13.31
CA VAL A 234 13.95 -6.00 -12.60
C VAL A 234 14.43 -6.16 -11.15
N PHE A 235 13.90 -7.13 -10.40
CA PHE A 235 14.34 -7.35 -9.02
C PHE A 235 15.78 -7.90 -8.94
N ASN A 236 16.23 -8.65 -9.94
CA ASN A 236 17.58 -9.20 -10.02
C ASN A 236 18.64 -8.17 -10.46
N SER A 237 18.22 -7.02 -11.01
CA SER A 237 19.12 -5.91 -11.39
C SER A 237 19.76 -5.22 -10.17
N ALA A 238 19.19 -5.43 -8.98
CA ALA A 238 19.71 -4.92 -7.72
C ALA A 238 21.14 -5.44 -7.47
N PRO A 239 22.15 -4.56 -7.30
CA PRO A 239 23.53 -5.00 -7.09
C PRO A 239 23.63 -5.83 -5.81
N ARG A 240 24.17 -7.04 -5.94
CA ARG A 240 24.40 -7.96 -4.80
C ARG A 240 25.17 -7.22 -3.70
N GLY A 241 24.60 -7.20 -2.49
CA GLY A 241 25.22 -6.58 -1.32
C GLY A 241 25.05 -5.07 -1.16
N LYS A 242 24.38 -4.36 -2.09
CA LYS A 242 24.11 -2.91 -1.94
C LYS A 242 22.72 -2.58 -1.39
N THR A 243 21.78 -3.51 -1.48
CA THR A 243 20.43 -3.31 -0.92
C THR A 243 20.39 -3.79 0.52
N LYS A 244 19.95 -2.93 1.42
CA LYS A 244 19.90 -3.26 2.85
C LYS A 244 18.73 -4.21 3.08
N LYS A 245 18.91 -5.20 3.97
CA LYS A 245 17.75 -5.90 4.53
C LYS A 245 16.83 -4.86 5.17
N ASN A 246 15.53 -4.99 4.96
CA ASN A 246 14.51 -4.05 5.44
C ASN A 246 14.49 -2.67 4.75
N GLU A 247 14.97 -2.61 3.50
CA GLU A 247 14.77 -1.45 2.65
C GLU A 247 13.28 -1.27 2.27
N ILE A 248 12.87 -0.02 2.07
CA ILE A 248 11.51 0.31 1.62
C ILE A 248 11.46 0.03 0.13
N VAL A 249 10.48 -0.76 -0.32
CA VAL A 249 10.25 -1.01 -1.75
C VAL A 249 8.96 -0.33 -2.16
N PHE A 250 9.01 0.41 -3.26
CA PHE A 250 7.85 0.95 -3.95
C PHE A 250 7.61 0.16 -5.23
N VAL A 251 6.34 -0.13 -5.48
CA VAL A 251 5.85 -0.69 -6.73
C VAL A 251 4.77 0.25 -7.23
N GLU A 252 4.97 0.88 -8.38
CA GLU A 252 4.12 1.94 -8.93
C GLU A 252 3.47 1.48 -10.21
N LEU A 253 2.14 1.44 -10.24
CA LEU A 253 1.37 1.29 -11.46
C LEU A 253 1.39 2.63 -12.20
N CYS A 254 2.15 2.67 -13.28
CA CYS A 254 2.35 3.84 -14.11
C CYS A 254 1.20 3.98 -15.13
N GLN A 255 1.26 5.07 -15.89
CA GLN A 255 0.41 5.22 -17.06
C GLN A 255 0.64 4.06 -18.03
N GLU A 256 -0.39 3.69 -18.80
CA GLU A 256 -0.38 2.54 -19.72
C GLU A 256 -0.28 1.16 -19.02
N GLY A 257 -0.26 1.12 -17.69
CA GLY A 257 -0.27 -0.11 -16.89
C GLY A 257 1.12 -0.71 -16.60
N ALA A 258 2.20 -0.07 -17.06
CA ALA A 258 3.56 -0.47 -16.74
C ALA A 258 3.82 -0.42 -15.22
N LEU A 259 4.71 -1.27 -14.72
CA LEU A 259 4.99 -1.42 -13.30
C LEU A 259 6.42 -1.00 -12.98
N ARG A 260 6.60 0.17 -12.36
CA ARG A 260 7.91 0.68 -11.93
C ARG A 260 8.25 0.16 -10.53
N VAL A 261 9.50 -0.23 -10.32
CA VAL A 261 9.98 -0.75 -9.03
C VAL A 261 11.15 0.08 -8.52
N VAL A 262 11.05 0.53 -7.27
CA VAL A 262 12.08 1.31 -6.58
C VAL A 262 12.42 0.67 -5.24
N ALA A 263 13.71 0.48 -4.95
CA ALA A 263 14.20 0.10 -3.62
C ALA A 263 14.94 1.28 -2.98
N GLY A 264 14.39 1.80 -1.89
CA GLY A 264 14.89 2.97 -1.18
C GLY A 264 14.81 4.22 -2.05
N THR A 265 15.95 4.62 -2.60
CA THR A 265 16.06 5.75 -3.55
C THR A 265 16.50 5.29 -4.94
N LYS A 266 16.76 3.99 -5.11
CA LYS A 266 17.25 3.41 -6.35
C LYS A 266 16.10 2.80 -7.14
N GLU A 267 15.90 3.27 -8.35
CA GLU A 267 15.07 2.57 -9.33
C GLU A 267 15.74 1.25 -9.73
N LEU A 268 14.96 0.15 -9.66
CA LEU A 268 15.40 -1.17 -10.09
C LEU A 268 15.07 -1.43 -11.55
N GLY A 269 13.97 -0.85 -12.04
CA GLY A 269 13.52 -0.93 -13.42
C GLY A 269 12.00 -0.83 -13.56
N ILE A 270 11.53 -1.04 -14.77
CA ILE A 270 10.12 -0.97 -15.17
C ILE A 270 9.78 -2.29 -15.86
N VAL A 271 8.63 -2.85 -15.51
CA VAL A 271 8.00 -3.96 -16.23
C VAL A 271 6.98 -3.36 -17.18
N HIS A 272 7.10 -3.64 -18.48
CA HIS A 272 6.32 -2.96 -19.50
C HIS A 272 4.97 -3.63 -19.75
N GLU A 273 4.86 -4.94 -19.51
CA GLU A 273 3.62 -5.68 -19.73
C GLU A 273 2.50 -5.24 -18.74
N PRO A 274 1.42 -4.60 -19.22
CA PRO A 274 0.38 -4.03 -18.36
C PRO A 274 -0.36 -5.05 -17.49
N LEU A 275 -0.51 -6.29 -17.97
CA LEU A 275 -1.19 -7.34 -17.22
C LEU A 275 -0.47 -7.69 -15.90
N VAL A 276 0.86 -7.48 -15.82
CA VAL A 276 1.62 -7.70 -14.57
C VAL A 276 1.16 -6.71 -13.49
N GLY A 277 1.10 -5.43 -13.84
CA GLY A 277 0.66 -4.37 -12.93
C GLY A 277 -0.80 -4.53 -12.55
N ARG A 278 -1.68 -4.78 -13.53
CA ARG A 278 -3.12 -4.99 -13.33
C ARG A 278 -3.40 -6.10 -12.32
N LEU A 279 -2.90 -7.32 -12.59
CA LEU A 279 -3.16 -8.49 -11.76
C LEU A 279 -2.58 -8.35 -10.34
N LEU A 280 -1.46 -7.63 -10.20
CA LEU A 280 -0.86 -7.34 -8.89
C LEU A 280 -1.76 -6.40 -8.07
N PHE A 281 -2.26 -5.31 -8.66
CA PHE A 281 -3.08 -4.33 -7.95
C PHE A 281 -4.51 -4.81 -7.71
N GLU A 282 -5.09 -5.63 -8.59
CA GLU A 282 -6.31 -6.40 -8.29
C GLU A 282 -6.13 -7.24 -7.01
N GLY A 283 -4.97 -7.89 -6.87
CA GLY A 283 -4.58 -8.67 -5.70
C GLY A 283 -4.58 -7.88 -4.38
N TYR A 284 -4.44 -6.56 -4.45
CA TYR A 284 -4.46 -5.68 -3.29
C TYR A 284 -5.81 -4.98 -3.06
N LEU A 285 -6.52 -4.63 -4.14
CA LEU A 285 -7.69 -3.76 -4.11
C LEU A 285 -9.01 -4.54 -4.11
N SER A 286 -9.12 -5.68 -4.80
CA SER A 286 -10.40 -6.39 -5.00
C SER A 286 -10.32 -7.91 -4.81
N ALA A 287 -9.18 -8.45 -4.38
CA ALA A 287 -9.06 -9.89 -4.14
C ALA A 287 -10.11 -10.41 -3.14
N GLU A 288 -10.78 -11.51 -3.49
CA GLU A 288 -11.76 -12.18 -2.61
C GLU A 288 -11.14 -12.63 -1.28
N LYS A 289 -9.86 -12.99 -1.32
CA LYS A 289 -9.02 -13.34 -0.17
C LYS A 289 -7.85 -12.36 -0.11
N PRO A 290 -8.08 -11.15 0.43
CA PRO A 290 -7.08 -10.08 0.36
C PRO A 290 -5.82 -10.45 1.14
N LEU A 291 -4.68 -10.07 0.56
CA LEU A 291 -3.37 -10.25 1.18
C LEU A 291 -3.26 -9.50 2.51
N VAL A 292 -3.85 -8.31 2.58
CA VAL A 292 -3.90 -7.47 3.77
C VAL A 292 -5.33 -6.89 3.88
N PRO A 293 -6.27 -7.57 4.55
CA PRO A 293 -7.69 -7.17 4.58
C PRO A 293 -7.91 -5.70 4.99
N ARG A 294 -7.13 -5.22 5.97
CA ARG A 294 -7.19 -3.82 6.42
C ARG A 294 -6.84 -2.80 5.33
N VAL A 295 -5.92 -3.15 4.42
CA VAL A 295 -5.54 -2.27 3.31
C VAL A 295 -6.71 -2.16 2.33
N GLN A 296 -7.33 -3.27 1.97
CA GLN A 296 -8.50 -3.29 1.08
C GLN A 296 -9.66 -2.49 1.65
N GLN A 297 -9.99 -2.68 2.94
CA GLN A 297 -11.04 -1.92 3.63
C GLN A 297 -10.74 -0.41 3.64
N GLY A 298 -9.52 -0.02 4.01
CA GLY A 298 -9.13 1.39 4.00
C GLY A 298 -9.20 2.00 2.60
N CYS A 299 -8.85 1.24 1.56
CA CYS A 299 -8.97 1.70 0.18
C CYS A 299 -10.44 1.91 -0.21
N ALA A 300 -11.34 1.00 0.18
CA ALA A 300 -12.77 1.15 -0.06
C ALA A 300 -13.33 2.42 0.61
N GLU A 301 -12.95 2.67 1.88
CA GLU A 301 -13.28 3.90 2.60
C GLU A 301 -12.76 5.14 1.85
N SER A 302 -11.46 5.17 1.54
CA SER A 302 -10.82 6.34 0.92
C SER A 302 -11.35 6.62 -0.48
N LEU A 303 -11.54 5.59 -1.33
CA LEU A 303 -12.09 5.75 -2.66
C LEU A 303 -13.54 6.25 -2.63
N SER A 304 -14.34 5.77 -1.66
CA SER A 304 -15.71 6.27 -1.49
C SER A 304 -15.79 7.74 -1.04
N HIS A 305 -14.75 8.29 -0.42
CA HIS A 305 -14.70 9.72 -0.09
C HIS A 305 -14.23 10.60 -1.27
N LEU A 306 -13.80 10.01 -2.38
CA LEU A 306 -13.37 10.75 -3.56
C LEU A 306 -14.53 11.04 -4.53
N VAL A 307 -15.73 10.53 -4.26
CA VAL A 307 -16.88 10.57 -5.18
C VAL A 307 -18.04 11.37 -4.62
#